data_AF-A0A0R2DZQ2-F1
#
_entry.id   AF-A0A0R2DZQ2-F1
#
_cell.length_a   1.000
_cell.length_b   1.000
_cell.length_c   1.000
_cell.angle_alpha   90.00
_cell.angle_beta   90.00
_cell.angle_gamma   90.00
#
_symmetry.space_group_name_H-M   'P 1'
#
loop_
_entity.id
_entity.type
_entity.pdbx_description
1 polymer ?
#
loop_
_entity_poly.entity_id
_entity_poly.type
_entity_poly.pdbx_seq_one_letter_code
_entity_poly.pdbx_strand_id
1 'polypeptide(L)'
;MEEKMNKTHGAFGRYTGIKDKNGKKIYEGDRVQPYRINNFVNVPDVKVEESFLVKNDNYVYGKWIAREVGKDNFSVNGYHFGRELEILSV
;
A
#
# COMPACT_ATOMS: atom_id res chain seq x y z
N MET A 1 -1.72 36.88 -7.35
CA MET A 1 -1.38 35.89 -6.31
C MET A 1 -1.45 34.54 -6.98
N GLU A 2 -0.29 33.95 -7.27
CA GLU A 2 -0.22 32.60 -7.84
C GLU A 2 -0.59 31.59 -6.74
N GLU A 3 -1.76 31.00 -6.90
CA GLU A 3 -2.23 29.89 -6.08
C GLU A 3 -1.34 28.69 -6.38
N LYS A 4 -0.43 28.38 -5.45
CA LYS A 4 0.45 27.21 -5.55
C LYS A 4 -0.43 25.96 -5.60
N MET A 5 -0.58 25.39 -6.80
CA MET A 5 -1.05 24.01 -6.99
C MET A 5 -0.19 23.10 -6.13
N ASN A 6 -0.69 22.75 -4.95
CA ASN A 6 -0.20 21.61 -4.19
C ASN A 6 -0.38 20.39 -5.08
N LYS A 7 0.71 19.90 -5.67
CA LYS A 7 0.80 18.60 -6.33
C LYS A 7 0.20 17.56 -5.39
N THR A 8 -1.07 17.24 -5.63
CA THR A 8 -1.74 16.18 -4.92
C THR A 8 -1.20 14.91 -5.55
N HIS A 9 -0.24 14.30 -4.87
CA HIS A 9 0.46 13.07 -5.25
C HIS A 9 -0.56 12.04 -5.79
N GLY A 10 -0.25 11.46 -6.94
CA GLY A 10 -1.21 10.89 -7.90
C GLY A 10 -2.08 9.73 -7.38
N ALA A 11 -3.17 10.06 -6.72
CA ALA A 11 -4.26 9.13 -6.44
C ALA A 11 -5.17 9.05 -7.67
N PHE A 12 -4.85 8.15 -8.60
CA PHE A 12 -5.63 7.97 -9.85
C PHE A 12 -6.81 7.00 -9.71
N GLY A 13 -7.15 6.57 -8.50
CA GLY A 13 -8.19 5.55 -8.31
C GLY A 13 -8.87 5.58 -6.94
N ARG A 14 -9.71 4.57 -6.68
CA ARG A 14 -10.58 4.52 -5.51
C ARG A 14 -9.77 4.23 -4.24
N TYR A 15 -10.21 4.82 -3.12
CA TYR A 15 -9.64 4.52 -1.80
C TYR A 15 -9.88 3.06 -1.43
N THR A 16 -8.82 2.36 -1.01
CA THR A 16 -8.88 0.93 -0.65
C THR A 16 -9.55 0.67 0.71
N GLY A 17 -9.77 1.71 1.52
CA GLY A 17 -10.16 1.55 2.93
C GLY A 17 -8.98 1.37 3.88
N ILE A 18 -7.76 1.17 3.36
CA ILE A 18 -6.56 0.81 4.12
C ILE A 18 -5.58 1.99 4.16
N LYS A 19 -4.92 2.15 5.31
CA LYS A 19 -3.82 3.12 5.50
C LYS A 19 -2.48 2.40 5.59
N ASP A 20 -1.44 3.04 5.08
CA ASP A 20 -0.06 2.59 5.18
C ASP A 20 0.49 2.76 6.61
N LYS A 21 1.73 2.34 6.84
CA LYS A 21 2.40 2.44 8.15
C LYS A 21 2.53 3.87 8.70
N ASN A 22 2.52 4.86 7.82
CA ASN A 22 2.58 6.28 8.15
C ASN A 22 1.19 6.91 8.32
N GLY A 23 0.12 6.11 8.24
CA GLY A 23 -1.27 6.57 8.34
C GLY A 23 -1.81 7.21 7.06
N LYS A 24 -1.07 7.15 5.95
CA LYS A 24 -1.49 7.68 4.65
C LYS A 24 -2.47 6.70 4.00
N LYS A 25 -3.57 7.22 3.47
CA LYS A 25 -4.58 6.43 2.74
C LYS A 25 -3.96 5.83 1.48
N ILE A 26 -4.15 4.54 1.27
CA ILE A 26 -3.72 3.82 0.06
C ILE A 26 -4.87 3.82 -0.94
N TYR A 27 -4.59 4.23 -2.17
CA TYR A 27 -5.52 4.28 -3.29
C TYR A 27 -5.10 3.29 -4.39
N GLU A 28 -6.05 2.88 -5.22
CA GLU A 28 -5.73 2.24 -6.49
C GLU A 28 -4.78 3.13 -7.31
N GLY A 29 -3.74 2.52 -7.87
CA GLY A 29 -2.67 3.22 -8.58
C GLY A 29 -1.47 3.62 -7.71
N ASP A 30 -1.56 3.54 -6.38
CA ASP A 30 -0.38 3.73 -5.54
C ASP A 30 0.63 2.59 -5.73
N ARG A 31 1.92 2.93 -5.69
CA ARG A 31 2.99 1.93 -5.57
C ARG A 31 3.36 1.77 -4.11
N VAL A 32 3.24 0.55 -3.58
CA VAL A 32 3.49 0.24 -2.18
C VAL A 32 4.69 -0.69 -2.02
N GLN A 33 5.48 -0.46 -0.97
CA GLN A 33 6.64 -1.26 -0.59
C GLN A 33 6.31 -2.06 0.67
N PRO A 34 6.40 -3.40 0.64
CA PRO A 34 6.26 -4.24 1.83
C PRO A 34 7.46 -4.17 2.78
N TYR A 35 7.16 -4.15 4.07
CA TYR A 35 8.10 -4.14 5.18
C TYR A 35 7.72 -5.16 6.25
N ARG A 36 8.73 -5.79 6.85
CA ARG A 36 8.60 -6.45 8.15
C ARG A 36 8.82 -5.41 9.25
N ILE A 37 7.79 -5.19 10.05
CA ILE A 37 7.83 -4.28 11.20
C ILE A 37 8.75 -4.85 12.27
N ASN A 38 9.72 -4.06 12.72
CA ASN A 38 10.55 -4.40 13.86
C ASN A 38 10.04 -3.66 15.10
N ASN A 39 9.61 -4.40 16.13
CA ASN A 39 9.11 -3.83 17.38
C ASN A 39 10.21 -3.45 18.37
N PHE A 40 11.47 -3.57 17.98
CA PHE A 40 12.61 -3.24 18.83
C PHE A 40 13.04 -1.78 18.62
N VAL A 41 13.26 -1.07 19.72
CA VAL A 41 13.73 0.32 19.71
C VAL A 41 15.04 0.40 18.91
N ASN A 42 15.12 1.38 17.99
CA ASN A 42 16.28 1.63 17.11
C ASN A 42 16.59 0.56 16.06
N VAL A 43 15.68 -0.41 15.84
CA VAL A 43 15.81 -1.34 14.70
C VAL A 43 14.86 -0.89 13.59
N PRO A 44 15.37 -0.50 12.41
CA PRO A 44 14.50 -0.05 11.32
C PRO A 44 13.67 -1.21 10.76
N ASP A 45 12.51 -0.90 10.21
CA ASP A 45 11.74 -1.86 9.40
C ASP A 45 12.56 -2.34 8.21
N VAL A 46 12.37 -3.60 7.81
CA VAL A 46 13.14 -4.22 6.74
C VAL A 46 12.26 -4.46 5.53
N LYS A 47 12.70 -4.05 4.34
CA LYS A 47 12.03 -4.39 3.08
C LYS A 47 12.06 -5.90 2.87
N VAL A 48 10.91 -6.50 2.62
CA VAL A 48 10.80 -7.97 2.51
C VAL A 48 10.45 -8.47 1.11
N GLU A 49 9.96 -7.60 0.24
CA GLU A 49 9.60 -7.96 -1.13
C GLU A 49 9.80 -6.77 -2.07
N GLU A 50 9.65 -7.00 -3.38
CA GLU A 50 9.59 -5.89 -4.34
C GLU A 50 8.31 -5.07 -4.16
N SER A 51 8.40 -3.76 -4.42
CA SER A 51 7.22 -2.90 -4.49
C SER A 51 6.28 -3.32 -5.62
N PHE A 52 4.98 -3.09 -5.44
CA PHE A 52 3.97 -3.39 -6.45
C PHE A 52 2.93 -2.28 -6.56
N LEU A 53 2.25 -2.24 -7.71
CA LEU A 53 1.17 -1.29 -7.98
C LEU A 53 -0.13 -1.86 -7.40
N VAL A 54 -0.85 -1.06 -6.62
CA VAL A 54 -2.17 -1.41 -6.11
C VAL A 54 -3.18 -1.36 -7.26
N LYS A 55 -3.84 -2.48 -7.54
CA LYS A 55 -4.90 -2.60 -8.55
C LYS A 55 -6.27 -2.78 -7.88
N ASN A 56 -7.34 -2.56 -8.64
CA ASN A 56 -8.72 -2.69 -8.15
C ASN A 56 -9.03 -4.10 -7.61
N ASP A 57 -8.41 -5.16 -8.11
CA ASP A 57 -8.70 -6.51 -7.61
C ASP A 57 -7.73 -6.99 -6.51
N ASN A 58 -6.85 -6.11 -6.02
CA ASN A 58 -5.83 -6.47 -5.03
C ASN A 58 -6.33 -6.37 -3.58
N TYR A 59 -7.48 -5.73 -3.32
CA TYR A 59 -8.04 -5.64 -1.96
C TYR A 59 -8.98 -6.81 -1.69
N VAL A 60 -8.74 -7.50 -0.58
CA VAL A 60 -9.55 -8.64 -0.17
C VAL A 60 -10.10 -8.34 1.22
N TYR A 61 -11.42 -8.38 1.41
CA TYR A 61 -12.08 -8.24 2.73
C TYR A 61 -11.67 -7.02 3.60
N GLY A 62 -11.17 -5.93 3.01
CA GLY A 62 -10.94 -4.65 3.70
C GLY A 62 -9.84 -4.63 4.78
N LYS A 63 -8.99 -5.66 4.87
CA LYS A 63 -7.94 -5.75 5.93
C LYS A 63 -6.51 -5.89 5.42
N TRP A 64 -6.32 -6.33 4.19
CA TRP A 64 -5.02 -6.64 3.58
C TRP A 64 -5.04 -6.27 2.09
N ILE A 65 -3.86 -5.97 1.55
CA ILE A 65 -3.62 -5.76 0.11
C ILE A 65 -2.75 -6.91 -0.36
N ALA A 66 -3.26 -7.70 -1.32
CA ALA A 66 -2.51 -8.76 -1.98
C ALA A 66 -1.79 -8.22 -3.21
N ARG A 67 -0.63 -8.77 -3.55
CA ARG A 67 0.03 -8.49 -4.83
C ARG A 67 -0.77 -9.12 -5.98
N GLU A 68 -1.23 -10.35 -5.76
CA GLU A 68 -1.98 -11.14 -6.73
C GLU A 68 -3.15 -11.83 -6.03
N VAL A 69 -4.31 -11.79 -6.66
CA VAL A 69 -5.49 -12.56 -6.26
C VAL A 69 -5.71 -13.64 -7.32
N GLY A 70 -5.84 -14.88 -6.87
CA GLY A 70 -6.07 -16.02 -7.75
C GLY A 70 -7.42 -15.92 -8.45
N LYS A 71 -7.54 -16.56 -9.61
CA LYS A 71 -8.74 -16.51 -10.45
C LYS A 71 -10.00 -17.04 -9.76
N ASP A 72 -9.83 -17.87 -8.74
CA ASP A 72 -10.91 -18.41 -7.92
C ASP A 72 -11.39 -17.42 -6.84
N ASN A 73 -10.72 -16.27 -6.67
CA ASN A 73 -10.98 -15.27 -5.63
C ASN A 73 -10.84 -15.78 -4.18
N PHE A 74 -10.35 -17.01 -3.99
CA PHE A 74 -10.13 -17.61 -2.67
C PHE A 74 -8.65 -17.68 -2.28
N SER A 75 -7.75 -17.52 -3.25
CA SER A 75 -6.31 -17.54 -3.04
C SER A 75 -5.69 -16.15 -3.23
N VAL A 76 -4.70 -15.82 -2.39
CA VAL A 76 -3.94 -14.58 -2.47
C VAL A 76 -2.45 -14.87 -2.35
N ASN A 77 -1.62 -14.10 -3.03
CA ASN A 77 -0.16 -14.16 -2.93
C ASN A 77 0.42 -12.78 -2.58
N GLY A 78 1.46 -12.76 -1.76
CA GLY A 78 2.16 -11.54 -1.32
C GLY A 78 1.20 -10.55 -0.67
N TYR A 79 0.39 -11.01 0.29
CA TYR A 79 -0.53 -10.16 1.02
C TYR A 79 0.14 -9.52 2.23
N HIS A 80 -0.19 -8.25 2.46
CA HIS A 80 0.36 -7.45 3.56
C HIS A 80 -0.75 -6.66 4.23
N PHE A 81 -0.64 -6.47 5.55
CA PHE A 81 -1.48 -5.51 6.26
C PHE A 81 -1.07 -4.08 5.87
N GLY A 82 -1.99 -3.13 5.97
CA GLY A 82 -1.67 -1.72 5.68
C GLY A 82 -0.48 -1.19 6.47
N ARG A 83 -0.36 -1.58 7.76
CA ARG A 83 0.78 -1.22 8.62
C ARG A 83 2.13 -1.77 8.16
N GLU A 84 2.14 -2.78 7.30
CA GLU A 84 3.34 -3.39 6.71
C GLU A 84 3.67 -2.79 5.35
N LEU A 85 2.89 -1.81 4.88
CA LEU A 85 3.08 -1.14 3.60
C LEU A 85 3.51 0.30 3.80
N GLU A 86 4.33 0.79 2.87
CA GLU A 86 4.67 2.20 2.73
C GLU A 86 4.39 2.64 1.30
N ILE A 87 3.65 3.73 1.11
CA ILE A 87 3.45 4.30 -0.21
C ILE A 87 4.75 4.97 -0.65
N LEU A 88 5.30 4.53 -1.77
CA LEU A 88 6.45 5.19 -2.38
C LEU A 88 5.97 6.49 -3.02
N SER A 89 6.50 7.62 -2.58
CA SER A 89 6.29 8.91 -3.25
C SER A 89 6.91 8.85 -4.65
N VAL A 90 6.09 9.06 -5.68
CA VAL A 90 6.53 9.21 -7.07
C VAL A 90 6.73 10.69 -7.37
#